data_AF-F4GML2-F1
#
_entry.id   AF-F4GML2-F1
#
_cell.length_a   1.000
_cell.length_b   1.000
_cell.length_c   1.000
_cell.angle_alpha   90.00
_cell.angle_beta   90.00
_cell.angle_gamma   90.00
#
_symmetry.space_group_name_H-M   'P 1'
#
loop_
_entity.id
_entity.type
_entity.pdbx_description
1 polymer ?
#
loop_
_entity_poly.entity_id
_entity_poly.type
_entity_poly.pdbx_seq_one_letter_code
_entity_poly.pdbx_strand_id
1 'polypeptide(L)'
;MPVDVGARRQSARILGQDFASPFVLGPTGLAGMLWPHGDIETARATVEAQVGYCLSTNSNCSIEHVARDGRKDFWFQLYIQRDRVMVRSMLDRASVAGCSVLCVTIDLPVQGPRIACAGRARLLDRSALNL
;
A
#
# COMPACT_ATOMS: atom_id res chain seq x y z
N MET A 1 39.94 7.69 9.26
CA MET A 1 39.90 8.50 8.04
C MET A 1 38.55 9.21 8.00
N PRO A 2 38.50 10.56 8.02
CA PRO A 2 37.27 11.30 7.79
C PRO A 2 36.75 11.09 6.36
N VAL A 3 35.44 10.98 6.19
CA VAL A 3 34.78 10.85 4.88
C VAL A 3 34.01 12.14 4.61
N ASP A 4 34.15 12.69 3.40
CA ASP A 4 33.40 13.88 2.97
C ASP A 4 31.93 13.53 2.70
N VAL A 5 31.04 14.31 3.30
CA VAL A 5 29.58 14.18 3.20
C VAL A 5 28.91 15.47 2.73
N GLY A 6 29.66 16.38 2.07
CA GLY A 6 29.14 17.65 1.55
C GLY A 6 28.05 17.49 0.50
N ALA A 7 28.17 16.48 -0.37
CA ALA A 7 27.17 16.14 -1.39
C ALA A 7 26.52 14.78 -1.09
N ARG A 8 25.19 14.76 -1.01
CA ARG A 8 24.38 13.56 -0.72
C ARG A 8 23.31 13.40 -1.79
N ARG A 9 23.12 12.17 -2.27
CA ARG A 9 22.06 11.83 -3.23
C ARG A 9 21.15 10.79 -2.60
N GLN A 10 19.86 11.07 -2.57
CA GLN A 10 18.85 10.15 -2.04
C GLN A 10 18.18 9.30 -3.13
N SER A 11 18.30 9.70 -4.40
CA SER A 11 17.63 8.99 -5.48
C SER A 11 18.13 7.56 -5.59
N ALA A 12 17.20 6.64 -5.84
CA ALA A 12 17.48 5.22 -5.97
C ALA A 12 16.65 4.63 -7.10
N ARG A 13 17.19 3.57 -7.72
CA ARG A 13 16.45 2.75 -8.67
C ARG A 13 15.90 1.52 -7.96
N ILE A 14 14.59 1.39 -7.91
CA ILE A 14 13.89 0.32 -7.17
C ILE A 14 12.97 -0.42 -8.15
N LEU A 15 13.16 -1.74 -8.30
CA LEU A 15 12.35 -2.61 -9.16
C LEU A 15 12.14 -2.05 -10.58
N GLY A 16 13.22 -1.51 -11.17
CA GLY A 16 13.23 -1.00 -12.55
C GLY A 16 12.85 0.48 -12.70
N GLN A 17 12.41 1.15 -11.64
CA GLN A 17 11.95 2.56 -11.64
C GLN A 17 12.90 3.47 -10.87
N ASP A 18 13.09 4.69 -11.37
CA ASP A 18 13.93 5.72 -10.73
C ASP A 18 13.08 6.64 -9.83
N PHE A 19 13.49 6.78 -8.57
CA PHE A 19 12.82 7.63 -7.58
C PHE A 19 13.78 8.67 -7.00
N ALA A 20 13.25 9.81 -6.55
CA ALA A 20 14.03 10.88 -5.94
C ALA A 20 14.56 10.53 -4.54
N SER A 21 13.94 9.55 -3.87
CA SER A 21 14.32 9.09 -2.52
C SER A 21 14.14 7.57 -2.40
N PRO A 22 14.84 6.87 -1.49
CA PRO A 22 14.89 5.41 -1.45
C PRO A 22 13.74 4.82 -0.63
N PHE A 23 12.52 5.33 -0.82
CA PHE A 23 11.33 4.84 -0.15
C PHE A 23 10.11 4.86 -1.05
N VAL A 24 9.13 4.03 -0.69
CA VAL A 24 7.86 3.83 -1.39
C VAL A 24 6.77 3.93 -0.34
N LEU A 25 5.68 4.62 -0.66
CA LEU A 25 4.54 4.64 0.23
C LEU A 25 3.86 3.27 0.22
N GLY A 26 3.83 2.65 1.39
CA GLY A 26 3.27 1.31 1.58
C GLY A 26 1.75 1.26 1.37
N PRO A 27 1.23 0.05 1.09
CA PRO A 27 -0.19 -0.16 0.83
C PRO A 27 -1.02 0.14 2.08
N THR A 28 -1.74 1.24 2.04
CA THR A 28 -2.63 1.67 3.12
C THR A 28 -4.07 1.58 2.61
N GLY A 29 -4.82 0.63 3.16
CA GLY A 29 -6.24 0.48 2.86
C GLY A 29 -7.08 1.57 3.53
N LEU A 30 -8.28 1.78 3.00
CA LEU A 30 -9.31 2.64 3.60
C LEU A 30 -8.92 4.13 3.74
N ALA A 31 -8.03 4.65 2.89
CA ALA A 31 -7.63 6.06 2.93
C ALA A 31 -8.83 7.00 2.72
N GLY A 32 -9.83 6.57 1.96
CA GLY A 32 -11.11 7.26 1.77
C GLY A 32 -11.91 7.48 3.06
N MET A 33 -11.66 6.72 4.13
CA MET A 33 -12.29 6.94 5.44
C MET A 33 -11.69 8.13 6.20
N LEU A 34 -10.44 8.51 5.89
CA LEU A 34 -9.78 9.66 6.52
C LEU A 34 -10.01 10.95 5.73
N TRP A 35 -10.02 10.85 4.39
CA TRP A 35 -10.17 12.00 3.50
C TRP A 35 -10.89 11.61 2.21
N PRO A 36 -11.80 12.45 1.67
CA PRO A 36 -12.43 12.20 0.39
C PRO A 36 -11.40 11.94 -0.71
N HIS A 37 -11.53 10.82 -1.44
CA HIS A 37 -10.58 10.42 -2.48
C HIS A 37 -9.13 10.24 -1.98
N GLY A 38 -8.94 9.90 -0.70
CA GLY A 38 -7.62 9.82 -0.07
C GLY A 38 -6.59 8.99 -0.85
N ASP A 39 -6.99 7.88 -1.48
CA ASP A 39 -6.10 7.07 -2.31
C ASP A 39 -5.56 7.83 -3.53
N ILE A 40 -6.41 8.61 -4.20
CA ILE A 40 -6.05 9.40 -5.39
C ILE A 40 -5.18 10.59 -5.00
N GLU A 41 -5.56 11.32 -3.96
CA GLU A 41 -4.77 12.46 -3.46
C GLU A 41 -3.38 12.00 -2.99
N THR A 42 -3.31 10.85 -2.34
CA THR A 42 -2.04 10.22 -1.97
C THR A 42 -1.22 9.86 -3.21
N ALA A 43 -1.83 9.24 -4.23
CA ALA A 43 -1.15 8.92 -5.48
C ALA A 43 -0.59 10.18 -6.16
N ARG A 44 -1.34 11.29 -6.21
CA ARG A 44 -0.88 12.57 -6.74
C ARG A 44 0.31 13.13 -5.94
N ALA A 45 0.21 13.14 -4.61
CA ALA A 45 1.29 13.59 -3.75
C ALA A 45 2.59 12.77 -3.98
N THR A 46 2.49 11.46 -4.22
CA THR A 46 3.68 10.65 -4.54
C THR A 46 4.28 10.94 -5.92
N VAL A 47 3.48 11.41 -6.88
CA VAL A 47 3.98 11.87 -8.18
C VAL A 47 4.77 13.16 -7.99
N GLU A 48 4.23 14.13 -7.25
CA GLU A 48 4.90 15.39 -6.94
C GLU A 48 6.22 15.17 -6.18
N ALA A 49 6.21 14.26 -5.20
CA ALA A 49 7.41 13.90 -4.43
C ALA A 49 8.38 12.97 -5.17
N GLN A 50 8.01 12.45 -6.35
CA GLN A 50 8.79 11.50 -7.15
C GLN A 50 9.24 10.26 -6.36
N VAL A 51 8.37 9.74 -5.50
CA VAL A 51 8.59 8.51 -4.70
C VAL A 51 7.63 7.43 -5.17
N GLY A 52 7.88 6.16 -4.84
CA GLY A 52 6.97 5.09 -5.23
C GLY A 52 5.63 5.12 -4.47
N TYR A 53 4.61 4.49 -5.04
CA TYR A 53 3.29 4.32 -4.42
C TYR A 53 2.77 2.90 -4.62
N CYS A 54 2.34 2.26 -3.54
CA CYS A 54 1.71 0.95 -3.57
C CYS A 54 0.24 1.05 -3.17
N LEU A 55 -0.66 0.71 -4.08
CA LEU A 55 -2.11 0.71 -3.86
C LEU A 55 -2.54 -0.57 -3.13
N SER A 56 -3.37 -0.44 -2.09
CA SER A 56 -3.90 -1.61 -1.37
C SER A 56 -5.06 -2.29 -2.10
N THR A 57 -5.21 -3.61 -1.96
CA THR A 57 -6.45 -4.31 -2.34
C THR A 57 -7.66 -3.77 -1.60
N ASN A 58 -7.47 -3.26 -0.38
CA ASN A 58 -8.54 -2.72 0.47
C ASN A 58 -8.66 -1.18 0.34
N SER A 59 -8.38 -0.66 -0.85
CA SER A 59 -8.55 0.76 -1.20
C SER A 59 -10.04 1.10 -1.36
N ASN A 60 -10.42 2.36 -1.14
CA ASN A 60 -11.78 2.83 -1.42
C ASN A 60 -11.96 3.29 -2.88
N CYS A 61 -10.85 3.52 -3.59
CA CYS A 61 -10.87 3.89 -5.01
C CYS A 61 -10.60 2.67 -5.89
N SER A 62 -11.16 2.67 -7.11
CA SER A 62 -10.89 1.60 -8.06
C SER A 62 -9.48 1.74 -8.65
N ILE A 63 -8.89 0.61 -9.06
CA ILE A 63 -7.57 0.57 -9.71
C ILE A 63 -7.54 1.51 -10.94
N GLU A 64 -8.61 1.50 -11.73
CA GLU A 64 -8.74 2.32 -12.94
C GLU A 64 -8.81 3.81 -12.62
N HIS A 65 -9.47 4.17 -11.53
CA HIS A 65 -9.58 5.57 -11.10
C HIS A 65 -8.22 6.09 -10.64
N VAL A 66 -7.48 5.29 -9.85
CA VAL A 66 -6.11 5.63 -9.45
C VAL A 66 -5.20 5.75 -10.67
N ALA A 67 -5.33 4.84 -11.64
CA ALA A 67 -4.55 4.87 -12.88
C ALA A 67 -4.83 6.10 -13.75
N ARG A 68 -6.10 6.54 -13.79
CA ARG A 68 -6.55 7.67 -14.59
C ARG A 68 -6.19 9.02 -13.95
N ASP A 69 -6.51 9.18 -12.66
CA ASP A 69 -6.53 10.49 -12.00
C ASP A 69 -5.45 10.67 -10.93
N GLY A 70 -4.73 9.60 -10.60
CA GLY A 70 -3.65 9.59 -9.62
C GLY A 70 -2.28 9.42 -10.26
N ARG A 71 -1.99 8.21 -10.77
CA ARG A 71 -0.64 7.76 -11.16
C ARG A 71 -0.66 6.60 -12.15
N LYS A 72 0.28 6.54 -13.11
CA LYS A 72 0.34 5.48 -14.14
C LYS A 72 1.36 4.35 -13.87
N ASP A 73 2.28 4.54 -12.92
CA ASP A 73 3.42 3.66 -12.60
C ASP A 73 3.35 3.09 -11.16
N PHE A 74 2.14 3.00 -10.58
CA PHE A 74 1.97 2.52 -9.22
C PHE A 74 2.20 1.00 -9.10
N TRP A 75 2.51 0.58 -7.88
CA TRP A 75 2.57 -0.81 -7.48
C TRP A 75 1.21 -1.24 -6.92
N PHE A 76 0.87 -2.51 -7.03
CA PHE A 76 -0.40 -3.03 -6.53
C PHE A 76 -0.15 -4.10 -5.47
N GLN A 77 -0.76 -3.93 -4.30
CA GLN A 77 -0.76 -4.92 -3.24
C GLN A 77 -1.95 -5.86 -3.37
N LEU A 78 -1.67 -7.17 -3.26
CA LEU A 78 -2.66 -8.23 -3.32
C LEU A 78 -2.68 -9.03 -2.01
N TYR A 79 -3.87 -9.08 -1.38
CA TYR A 79 -4.20 -10.12 -0.42
C TYR A 79 -4.60 -11.40 -1.14
N ILE A 80 -4.01 -12.54 -0.76
CA ILE A 80 -4.37 -13.83 -1.35
C ILE A 80 -5.78 -14.22 -0.89
N GLN A 81 -6.78 -13.90 -1.70
CA GLN A 81 -8.17 -14.34 -1.49
C GLN A 81 -8.34 -15.80 -1.88
N ARG A 82 -9.28 -16.50 -1.23
CA ARG A 82 -9.59 -17.91 -1.55
C ARG A 82 -10.11 -18.08 -2.97
N ASP A 83 -10.91 -17.11 -3.44
CA ASP A 83 -11.43 -17.10 -4.80
C ASP A 83 -10.36 -16.65 -5.80
N ARG A 84 -9.90 -17.60 -6.62
CA ARG A 84 -8.88 -17.36 -7.64
C ARG A 84 -9.42 -16.59 -8.85
N VAL A 85 -10.72 -16.65 -9.12
CA VAL A 85 -11.34 -15.89 -10.23
C VAL A 85 -11.31 -14.41 -9.90
N MET A 86 -11.65 -14.03 -8.66
CA MET A 86 -11.54 -12.66 -8.19
C MET A 86 -10.09 -12.15 -8.24
N VAL A 87 -9.13 -12.95 -7.75
CA VAL A 87 -7.70 -12.59 -7.81
C VAL A 87 -7.24 -12.38 -9.25
N ARG A 88 -7.61 -13.29 -10.16
CA ARG A 88 -7.28 -13.19 -11.59
C ARG A 88 -7.83 -11.88 -12.18
N SER A 89 -9.11 -11.59 -11.92
CA SER A 89 -9.76 -10.36 -12.36
C SER A 89 -9.04 -9.11 -11.84
N MET A 90 -8.63 -9.08 -10.58
CA MET A 90 -7.85 -7.95 -10.02
C MET A 90 -6.49 -7.79 -10.68
N LEU A 91 -5.78 -8.90 -10.92
CA LEU A 91 -4.48 -8.89 -11.59
C LEU A 91 -4.59 -8.42 -13.05
N ASP A 92 -5.59 -8.90 -13.78
CA ASP A 92 -5.83 -8.48 -15.16
C ASP A 92 -6.14 -6.97 -15.21
N ARG A 93 -6.96 -6.47 -14.29
CA ARG A 93 -7.26 -5.03 -14.15
C ARG A 93 -6.03 -4.21 -13.79
N ALA A 94 -5.21 -4.68 -12.84
CA ALA A 94 -3.95 -4.02 -12.48
C ALA A 94 -2.96 -3.99 -13.65
N SER A 95 -2.88 -5.08 -14.42
CA SER A 95 -2.04 -5.15 -15.62
C SER A 95 -2.50 -4.16 -16.69
N VAL A 96 -3.81 -4.08 -16.97
CA VAL A 96 -4.38 -3.12 -17.93
C VAL A 96 -4.18 -1.68 -17.47
N ALA A 97 -4.25 -1.44 -16.16
CA ALA A 97 -4.02 -0.14 -15.54
C ALA A 97 -2.55 0.32 -15.54
N GLY A 98 -1.61 -0.51 -16.02
CA GLY A 98 -0.19 -0.17 -16.11
C GLY A 98 0.61 -0.43 -14.83
N CYS A 99 0.10 -1.25 -13.91
CA CYS A 99 0.81 -1.60 -12.70
C CYS A 99 2.14 -2.31 -13.02
N SER A 100 3.23 -1.77 -12.49
CA SER A 100 4.60 -2.22 -12.78
C SER A 100 5.09 -3.33 -11.85
N VAL A 101 4.58 -3.37 -10.62
CA VAL A 101 5.03 -4.28 -9.56
C VAL A 101 3.84 -4.80 -8.76
N LEU A 102 3.83 -6.11 -8.52
CA LEU A 102 2.87 -6.78 -7.65
C LEU A 102 3.50 -7.07 -6.28
N CYS A 103 2.90 -6.53 -5.20
CA CYS A 103 3.28 -6.82 -3.83
C CYS A 103 2.31 -7.84 -3.22
N VAL A 104 2.76 -9.06 -2.95
CA VAL A 104 1.90 -10.12 -2.38
C VAL A 104 2.03 -10.11 -0.86
N THR A 105 0.90 -9.92 -0.16
CA THR A 105 0.86 -9.91 1.29
C THR A 105 0.58 -11.31 1.82
N ILE A 106 1.56 -11.90 2.52
CA ILE A 106 1.54 -13.30 3.02
C ILE A 106 1.52 -13.40 4.56
N ASP A 107 1.60 -12.26 5.26
CA ASP A 107 1.70 -12.16 6.71
C ASP A 107 0.35 -12.17 7.44
N LEU A 108 -0.76 -12.05 6.71
CA LEU A 108 -2.12 -11.94 7.23
C LEU A 108 -3.02 -13.11 6.78
N PRO A 109 -2.72 -14.37 7.16
CA PRO A 109 -3.65 -15.48 6.93
C PRO A 109 -4.89 -15.37 7.85
N VAL A 110 -4.74 -14.76 9.02
CA VAL A 110 -5.81 -14.47 9.99
C VAL A 110 -5.62 -13.03 10.48
N GLN A 111 -6.72 -12.30 10.73
CA GLN A 111 -6.61 -10.96 11.29
C GLN A 111 -6.00 -11.01 12.70
N GLY A 112 -4.89 -10.30 12.89
CA GLY A 112 -4.25 -10.16 14.19
C GLY A 112 -5.10 -9.38 15.21
N PRO A 113 -4.85 -9.57 16.51
CA PRO A 113 -5.59 -8.89 17.58
C PRO A 113 -5.21 -7.41 17.63
N ARG A 114 -6.01 -6.54 17.02
CA ARG A 114 -5.86 -5.08 17.10
C ARG A 114 -6.64 -4.52 18.27
N ILE A 115 -6.00 -4.42 19.43
CA ILE A 115 -6.62 -3.99 20.70
C ILE A 115 -7.31 -2.62 20.57
N ALA A 116 -6.72 -1.70 19.79
CA ALA A 116 -7.32 -0.39 19.53
C ALA A 116 -8.58 -0.45 18.65
N CYS A 117 -8.67 -1.41 17.71
CA CYS A 117 -9.80 -1.53 16.78
C CYS A 117 -10.94 -2.40 17.33
N ALA A 118 -10.67 -3.29 18.28
CA ALA A 118 -11.66 -4.21 18.85
C ALA A 118 -12.69 -3.51 19.77
N GLY A 119 -12.58 -2.20 19.96
CA GLY A 119 -13.26 -1.49 21.04
C GLY A 119 -12.80 -1.99 22.41
N ARG A 120 -13.14 -1.28 23.49
CA ARG A 120 -12.87 -1.71 24.87
C ARG A 120 -13.48 -3.07 25.26
N ALA A 121 -14.20 -3.76 24.35
CA ALA A 121 -14.96 -4.97 24.62
C ALA A 121 -14.08 -6.16 25.07
N ARG A 122 -12.86 -6.31 24.57
CA ARG A 122 -11.96 -7.42 24.98
C ARG A 122 -11.16 -7.17 26.26
N LEU A 123 -11.11 -5.94 26.76
CA LEU A 123 -10.39 -5.61 28.00
C LEU A 123 -11.17 -5.96 29.28
N LEU A 124 -12.44 -6.35 29.16
CA LEU A 124 -13.29 -6.73 30.30
C LEU A 124 -13.38 -8.24 30.52
N ASP A 125 -12.93 -9.07 29.57
CA ASP A 125 -12.88 -10.51 29.77
C ASP A 125 -11.52 -10.93 30.37
N ARG A 126 -11.41 -10.76 31.68
CA ARG A 126 -10.26 -11.23 32.47
C ARG A 126 -10.15 -12.76 32.56
N SER A 127 -11.11 -13.53 32.02
CA SER A 127 -11.11 -14.99 32.11
C SER A 127 -10.32 -15.69 31.01
N ALA A 128 -9.92 -14.98 29.95
CA ALA A 128 -9.09 -15.49 28.85
C ALA A 128 -7.57 -15.32 29.07
N LEU A 129 -7.15 -14.76 30.21
CA LEU A 129 -5.75 -14.56 30.62
C LEU A 129 -5.42 -15.44 31.85
N ASN A 130 -5.72 -16.74 31.80
CA ASN A 130 -5.20 -17.69 32.79
C ASN A 130 -3.84 -18.23 32.32
N LEU A 131 -2.78 -17.58 32.80
CA LEU A 131 -1.65 -18.30 33.40
C LEU A 131 -2.12 -18.87 34.75
#